data_AF-A0A7V4LD28-F1
#
_entry.id   AF-A0A7V4LD28-F1
#
_cell.length_a   1.000
_cell.length_b   1.000
_cell.length_c   1.000
_cell.angle_alpha   90.00
_cell.angle_beta   90.00
_cell.angle_gamma   90.00
#
_symmetry.space_group_name_H-M   'P 1'
#
loop_
_entity.id
_entity.type
_entity.pdbx_description
1 polymer ?
#
loop_
_entity_poly.entity_id
_entity_poly.type
_entity_poly.pdbx_seq_one_letter_code
_entity_poly.pdbx_strand_id
1 'polypeptide(L)'
;MEKETGKMKSSAALAAVILALGAAASLAAAPPEPAVLMQLLGKTVEEPQVQDIIRSLGSLTIRQRNKLALYKFIDDGIQLVVNQKGVIEGIILYSQGAYNFKQYRGELPQGLTFEDTRAAVLNKLGKPDEETSTIDKHRVDVFAKHHLAVSYTSREEKQNGLQVFVLFLRKDYQGNRRE
;
A
#
# COMPACT_ATOMS: atom_id res chain seq x y z
N MET A 1 -70.74 -33.56 5.47
CA MET A 1 -71.33 -32.37 4.82
C MET A 1 -71.65 -31.42 5.96
N GLU A 2 -71.10 -30.21 6.08
CA GLU A 2 -70.76 -29.17 5.10
C GLU A 2 -69.46 -28.43 5.46
N LYS A 3 -68.94 -27.71 4.46
CA LYS A 3 -67.80 -26.79 4.49
C LYS A 3 -68.22 -25.42 5.05
N GLU A 4 -67.26 -24.66 5.59
CA GLU A 4 -66.91 -23.26 5.21
C GLU A 4 -65.99 -22.65 6.29
N THR A 5 -64.69 -22.47 6.01
CA THR A 5 -64.00 -21.28 5.46
C THR A 5 -63.88 -20.08 6.41
N GLY A 6 -62.62 -19.86 6.82
CA GLY A 6 -62.01 -18.52 6.90
C GLY A 6 -62.13 -17.75 8.22
N LYS A 7 -61.00 -17.44 8.85
CA LYS A 7 -60.42 -16.07 8.90
C LYS A 7 -59.13 -16.06 9.74
N MET A 8 -58.06 -15.57 9.12
CA MET A 8 -56.77 -15.29 9.76
C MET A 8 -56.90 -14.41 11.00
N LYS A 9 -56.09 -14.70 12.04
CA LYS A 9 -55.50 -13.64 12.87
C LYS A 9 -54.01 -13.89 13.09
N SER A 10 -53.25 -12.94 12.57
CA SER A 10 -51.86 -12.63 12.82
C SER A 10 -51.48 -12.68 14.31
N SER A 11 -50.34 -13.30 14.61
CA SER A 11 -49.40 -12.78 15.62
C SER A 11 -48.02 -13.34 15.31
N ALA A 12 -47.25 -12.57 14.55
CA ALA A 12 -45.81 -12.71 14.48
C ALA A 12 -45.22 -12.32 15.84
N ALA A 13 -44.80 -13.31 16.62
CA ALA A 13 -43.98 -13.06 17.80
C ALA A 13 -42.55 -12.75 17.34
N LEU A 14 -42.14 -11.49 17.54
CA LEU A 14 -40.76 -11.05 17.45
C LEU A 14 -39.88 -11.91 18.38
N ALA A 15 -38.94 -12.67 17.82
CA ALA A 15 -37.74 -13.07 18.52
C ALA A 15 -36.57 -12.28 17.92
N ALA A 16 -36.25 -11.15 18.53
CA ALA A 16 -35.03 -10.40 18.24
C ALA A 16 -33.84 -11.21 18.77
N VAL A 17 -33.21 -12.00 17.89
CA VAL A 17 -31.88 -12.53 18.16
C VAL A 17 -30.89 -11.40 17.91
N ILE A 18 -30.52 -10.70 18.97
CA ILE A 18 -29.37 -9.81 18.96
C ILE A 18 -28.14 -10.72 18.97
N LEU A 19 -27.67 -11.10 17.78
CA LEU A 19 -26.31 -11.58 17.60
C LEU A 19 -25.40 -10.35 17.73
N ALA A 20 -24.99 -10.04 18.96
CA ALA A 20 -23.80 -9.24 19.20
C ALA A 20 -22.59 -10.07 18.75
N LEU A 21 -22.29 -10.07 17.44
CA LEU A 21 -20.95 -10.42 17.01
C LEU A 21 -20.03 -9.32 17.54
N GLY A 22 -19.33 -9.63 18.62
CA GLY A 22 -18.27 -8.80 19.13
C GLY A 22 -17.33 -8.46 17.99
N ALA A 23 -17.12 -7.17 17.75
CA ALA A 23 -15.97 -6.72 17.01
C ALA A 23 -14.75 -7.16 17.82
N ALA A 24 -14.17 -8.31 17.45
CA ALA A 24 -12.77 -8.55 17.74
C ALA A 24 -12.04 -7.42 17.01
N ALA A 25 -11.73 -6.35 17.75
CA ALA A 25 -10.69 -5.44 17.33
C ALA A 25 -9.44 -6.29 17.22
N SER A 26 -9.19 -6.81 16.02
CA SER A 26 -7.90 -7.38 15.68
C SER A 26 -6.90 -6.30 16.03
N LEU A 27 -6.07 -6.54 17.04
CA LEU A 27 -4.90 -5.73 17.30
C LEU A 27 -4.06 -5.93 16.04
N ALA A 28 -4.28 -5.07 15.04
CA ALA A 28 -3.71 -5.25 13.72
C ALA A 28 -2.21 -5.37 13.92
N ALA A 29 -1.67 -6.55 13.65
CA ALA A 29 -0.26 -6.85 13.79
C ALA A 29 0.55 -5.69 13.19
N ALA A 30 1.64 -5.31 13.85
CA ALA A 30 2.53 -4.30 13.32
C ALA A 30 2.89 -4.70 11.88
N PRO A 31 2.80 -3.77 10.90
CA PRO A 31 3.16 -4.11 9.53
C PRO A 31 4.64 -4.52 9.50
N PRO A 32 5.06 -5.38 8.55
CA PRO A 32 6.45 -5.80 8.48
C PRO A 32 7.39 -4.60 8.34
N GLU A 33 8.51 -4.64 9.05
CA GLU A 33 9.58 -3.65 8.94
C GLU A 33 10.06 -3.50 7.48
N PRO A 34 10.52 -2.31 7.05
CA PRO A 34 11.00 -2.10 5.69
C PRO A 34 12.10 -3.08 5.30
N ALA A 35 12.97 -3.45 6.24
CA ALA A 35 14.02 -4.43 6.01
C ALA A 35 13.47 -5.81 5.60
N VAL A 36 12.32 -6.22 6.12
CA VAL A 36 11.64 -7.47 5.73
C VAL A 36 11.03 -7.31 4.33
N LEU A 37 10.37 -6.19 4.08
CA LEU A 37 9.80 -5.89 2.76
C LEU A 37 10.89 -5.84 1.68
N MET A 38 12.04 -5.24 1.98
CA MET A 38 13.17 -5.15 1.05
C MET A 38 13.71 -6.51 0.62
N GLN A 39 13.55 -7.57 1.42
CA GLN A 39 13.94 -8.92 1.04
C GLN A 39 13.07 -9.52 -0.08
N LEU A 40 11.90 -8.94 -0.34
CA LEU A 40 11.00 -9.39 -1.42
C LEU A 40 11.49 -8.94 -2.80
N LEU A 41 12.26 -7.86 -2.86
CA LEU A 41 12.68 -7.27 -4.12
C LEU A 41 13.60 -8.22 -4.90
N GLY A 42 13.31 -8.38 -6.18
CA GLY A 42 14.00 -9.32 -7.08
C GLY A 42 13.53 -10.77 -6.96
N LYS A 43 12.69 -11.10 -5.98
CA LYS A 43 12.11 -12.45 -5.81
C LYS A 43 10.80 -12.60 -6.57
N THR A 44 10.43 -13.83 -6.88
CA THR A 44 9.13 -14.11 -7.51
C THR A 44 8.04 -14.26 -6.45
N VAL A 45 6.81 -13.88 -6.78
CA VAL A 45 5.63 -14.07 -5.91
C VAL A 45 5.28 -15.53 -5.64
N GLU A 46 5.92 -16.47 -6.35
CA GLU A 46 5.71 -17.91 -6.23
C GLU A 46 6.65 -18.56 -5.21
N GLU A 47 7.75 -17.88 -4.84
CA GLU A 47 8.68 -18.40 -3.83
C GLU A 47 7.96 -18.60 -2.48
N PRO A 48 8.13 -19.75 -1.80
CA PRO A 48 7.43 -20.02 -0.53
C PRO A 48 7.61 -18.93 0.53
N GLN A 49 8.84 -18.45 0.71
CA GLN A 49 9.14 -17.33 1.63
C GLN A 49 8.37 -16.05 1.27
N VAL A 50 8.25 -15.74 -0.02
CA VAL A 50 7.55 -14.53 -0.48
C VAL A 50 6.06 -14.68 -0.23
N GLN A 51 5.50 -15.87 -0.49
CA GLN A 51 4.11 -16.15 -0.20
C GLN A 51 3.80 -16.07 1.30
N ASP A 52 4.70 -16.54 2.17
CA ASP A 52 4.51 -16.43 3.62
C ASP A 52 4.47 -14.97 4.07
N ILE A 53 5.36 -14.13 3.54
CA ILE A 53 5.33 -12.69 3.80
C ILE A 53 4.05 -12.07 3.23
N ILE A 54 3.67 -12.36 1.98
CA ILE A 54 2.44 -11.85 1.37
C ILE A 54 1.19 -12.24 2.14
N ARG A 55 1.13 -13.47 2.68
CA ARG A 55 0.01 -13.93 3.53
C ARG A 55 0.00 -13.26 4.90
N SER A 56 1.17 -12.85 5.39
CA SER A 56 1.28 -12.08 6.65
C SER A 56 0.86 -10.62 6.47
N LEU A 57 0.94 -10.09 5.25
CA LEU A 57 0.36 -8.81 4.88
C LEU A 57 -1.17 -8.93 4.87
N GLY A 58 -1.89 -7.84 5.15
CA GLY A 58 -3.34 -7.87 5.29
C GLY A 58 -4.11 -8.18 4.00
N SER A 59 -5.30 -7.59 3.86
CA SER A 59 -6.18 -7.88 2.73
C SER A 59 -5.55 -7.51 1.39
N LEU A 60 -5.29 -8.51 0.54
CA LEU A 60 -4.70 -8.34 -0.79
C LEU A 60 -5.77 -8.02 -1.84
N THR A 61 -5.55 -6.94 -2.59
CA THR A 61 -6.23 -6.66 -3.87
C THR A 61 -5.21 -6.63 -5.00
N ILE A 62 -5.45 -7.37 -6.07
CA ILE A 62 -4.58 -7.37 -7.26
C ILE A 62 -5.24 -6.56 -8.37
N ARG A 63 -4.48 -5.61 -8.95
CA ARG A 63 -4.90 -4.86 -10.14
C ARG A 63 -3.86 -4.99 -11.24
N GLN A 64 -4.28 -5.45 -12.42
CA GLN A 64 -3.43 -5.45 -13.60
C GLN A 64 -3.37 -4.05 -14.23
N ARG A 65 -2.16 -3.59 -14.58
CA ARG A 65 -1.91 -2.33 -15.28
C ARG A 65 -0.79 -2.54 -16.30
N ASN A 66 -1.13 -2.58 -17.58
CA ASN A 66 -0.21 -2.88 -18.67
C ASN A 66 0.55 -4.20 -18.40
N LYS A 67 1.88 -4.15 -18.35
CA LYS A 67 2.78 -5.29 -18.12
C LYS A 67 3.08 -5.53 -16.62
N LEU A 68 2.33 -4.90 -15.72
CA LEU A 68 2.55 -4.98 -14.28
C LEU A 68 1.29 -5.45 -13.56
N ALA A 69 1.47 -6.28 -12.55
CA ALA A 69 0.49 -6.58 -11.52
C ALA A 69 0.79 -5.74 -10.28
N LEU A 70 -0.22 -5.01 -9.78
CA LEU A 70 -0.13 -4.22 -8.57
C LEU A 70 -0.81 -4.99 -7.44
N TYR A 71 -0.01 -5.52 -6.51
CA TYR A 71 -0.49 -6.19 -5.30
C TYR A 71 -0.65 -5.13 -4.23
N LYS A 72 -1.89 -4.88 -3.81
CA LYS A 72 -2.24 -3.77 -2.92
C LYS A 72 -2.72 -4.29 -1.59
N PHE A 73 -2.09 -3.82 -0.52
CA PHE A 73 -2.48 -4.02 0.87
C PHE A 73 -2.92 -2.66 1.41
N ILE A 74 -4.17 -2.29 1.09
CA ILE A 74 -4.69 -0.92 1.24
C ILE A 74 -4.67 -0.47 2.70
N ASP A 75 -5.06 -1.36 3.61
CA ASP A 75 -5.13 -1.07 5.05
C ASP A 75 -3.75 -0.98 5.72
N ASP A 76 -2.72 -1.55 5.09
CA ASP A 76 -1.34 -1.53 5.59
C ASP A 76 -0.46 -0.48 4.90
N GLY A 77 -1.00 0.22 3.89
CA GLY A 77 -0.24 1.25 3.18
C GLY A 77 0.87 0.69 2.28
N ILE A 78 0.76 -0.55 1.81
CA ILE A 78 1.81 -1.24 1.04
C ILE A 78 1.30 -1.60 -0.36
N GLN A 79 2.12 -1.38 -1.37
CA GLN A 79 1.90 -1.93 -2.71
C GLN A 79 3.18 -2.59 -3.24
N LEU A 80 3.06 -3.80 -3.77
CA LEU A 80 4.13 -4.46 -4.53
C LEU A 80 3.87 -4.25 -6.02
N VAL A 81 4.92 -3.91 -6.75
CA VAL A 81 4.93 -3.79 -8.22
C VAL A 81 5.58 -5.05 -8.77
N VAL A 82 4.78 -5.86 -9.47
CA VAL A 82 5.18 -7.18 -9.94
C VAL A 82 5.17 -7.20 -11.46
N ASN A 83 6.26 -7.65 -12.09
CA ASN A 83 6.34 -7.74 -13.55
C ASN A 83 5.61 -8.97 -14.10
N GLN A 84 5.58 -9.10 -15.43
CA GLN A 84 4.90 -10.24 -16.10
C GLN A 84 5.50 -11.61 -15.79
N LYS A 85 6.75 -11.66 -15.28
CA LYS A 85 7.41 -12.88 -14.85
C LYS A 85 7.15 -13.19 -13.37
N GLY A 86 6.27 -12.44 -12.70
CA GLY A 86 5.98 -12.61 -11.29
C GLY A 86 7.06 -12.07 -10.36
N VAL A 87 8.07 -11.35 -10.86
CA VAL A 87 9.16 -10.79 -10.05
C VAL A 87 8.73 -9.45 -9.44
N ILE A 88 8.96 -9.27 -8.14
CA ILE A 88 8.71 -8.03 -7.42
C ILE A 88 9.84 -7.03 -7.72
N GLU A 89 9.51 -5.94 -8.42
CA GLU A 89 10.48 -4.93 -8.88
C GLU A 89 10.42 -3.62 -8.08
N GLY A 90 9.34 -3.41 -7.32
CA GLY A 90 9.17 -2.20 -6.52
C GLY A 90 8.24 -2.42 -5.34
N ILE A 91 8.47 -1.65 -4.28
CA ILE A 91 7.63 -1.62 -3.09
C ILE A 91 7.30 -0.16 -2.81
N ILE A 92 6.02 0.15 -2.64
CA ILE A 92 5.55 1.51 -2.35
C ILE A 92 4.92 1.50 -0.97
N LEU A 93 5.36 2.44 -0.13
CA LEU A 93 4.81 2.72 1.19
C LEU A 93 4.06 4.06 1.11
N TYR A 94 2.78 4.04 1.45
CA TYR A 94 1.90 5.19 1.31
C TYR A 94 1.77 5.95 2.62
N SER A 95 1.68 7.27 2.53
CA SER A 95 1.18 8.09 3.63
C SER A 95 -0.36 8.07 3.67
N GLN A 96 -0.92 8.65 4.73
CA GLN A 96 -2.36 8.70 4.91
C GLN A 96 -3.09 9.38 3.74
N GLY A 97 -4.04 8.66 3.13
CA GLY A 97 -4.92 9.22 2.08
C GLY A 97 -4.31 9.25 0.68
N ALA A 98 -3.01 8.96 0.54
CA ALA A 98 -2.37 8.86 -0.76
C ALA A 98 -2.95 7.68 -1.54
N TYR A 99 -3.56 7.96 -2.71
CA TYR A 99 -4.16 6.95 -3.58
C TYR A 99 -5.16 5.99 -2.89
N ASN A 100 -5.89 6.49 -1.87
CA ASN A 100 -6.83 5.74 -1.03
C ASN A 100 -6.19 4.66 -0.14
N PHE A 101 -4.88 4.72 0.10
CA PHE A 101 -4.22 3.86 1.08
C PHE A 101 -4.30 4.48 2.50
N LYS A 102 -4.32 3.61 3.51
CA LYS A 102 -3.95 4.02 4.87
C LYS A 102 -2.44 4.25 4.93
N GLN A 103 -2.00 5.04 5.91
CA GLN A 103 -0.57 5.23 6.14
C GLN A 103 0.10 3.90 6.51
N TYR A 104 1.25 3.62 5.90
CA TYR A 104 2.14 2.57 6.37
C TYR A 104 2.58 2.87 7.80
N ARG A 105 2.35 1.92 8.71
CA ARG A 105 2.53 2.11 10.16
C ARG A 105 3.93 1.74 10.67
N GLY A 106 4.80 1.21 9.80
CA GLY A 106 6.20 0.91 10.15
C GLY A 106 7.11 2.13 10.00
N GLU A 107 8.35 2.00 10.45
CA GLU A 107 9.36 3.04 10.26
C GLU A 107 9.71 3.20 8.78
N LEU A 108 10.10 4.40 8.32
CA LEU A 108 10.68 4.53 6.98
C LEU A 108 12.22 4.41 7.08
N PRO A 109 12.87 3.80 6.08
CA PRO A 109 14.32 3.65 6.09
C PRO A 109 15.03 5.01 6.10
N GLN A 110 16.28 5.02 6.57
CA GLN A 110 17.11 6.22 6.70
C GLN A 110 16.56 7.28 7.68
N GLY A 111 15.72 6.87 8.64
CA GLY A 111 15.14 7.78 9.64
C GLY A 111 14.19 8.82 9.04
N LEU A 112 13.60 8.50 7.89
CA LEU A 112 12.62 9.34 7.23
C LEU A 112 11.27 9.21 7.93
N THR A 113 10.42 10.22 7.77
CA THR A 113 9.02 10.19 8.23
C THR A 113 8.12 10.71 7.13
N PHE A 114 6.84 10.34 7.13
CA PHE A 114 5.89 10.94 6.19
C PHE A 114 5.65 12.45 6.42
N GLU A 115 6.19 13.02 7.50
CA GLU A 115 6.12 14.46 7.80
C GLU A 115 7.31 15.23 7.24
N ASP A 116 8.39 14.56 6.82
CA ASP A 116 9.57 15.26 6.29
C ASP A 116 9.18 16.08 5.06
N THR A 117 9.64 17.34 5.04
CA THR A 117 9.61 18.14 3.82
C THR A 117 10.71 17.69 2.87
N ARG A 118 10.63 18.07 1.59
CA ARG A 118 11.74 17.84 0.64
C ARG A 118 13.08 18.34 1.21
N ALA A 119 13.12 19.52 1.82
CA ALA A 119 14.34 20.05 2.42
C ALA A 119 14.88 19.15 3.56
N ALA A 120 14.00 18.59 4.40
CA ALA A 120 14.39 17.64 5.43
C ALA A 120 14.93 16.33 4.83
N VAL A 121 14.31 15.82 3.77
CA VAL A 121 14.81 14.65 3.03
C VAL A 121 16.21 14.92 2.47
N LEU A 122 16.42 16.08 1.83
CA LEU A 122 17.73 16.45 1.29
C LEU A 122 18.80 16.62 2.38
N ASN A 123 18.42 17.13 3.56
CA ASN A 123 19.35 17.21 4.69
C ASN A 123 19.74 15.81 5.22
N LYS A 124 18.82 14.84 5.18
CA LYS A 124 19.05 13.47 5.64
C LYS A 124 19.83 12.62 4.62
N LEU A 125 19.49 12.74 3.34
CA LEU A 125 19.98 11.85 2.27
C LEU A 125 21.00 12.51 1.33
N GLY A 126 21.16 13.84 1.39
CA GLY A 126 21.96 14.60 0.45
C GLY A 126 21.21 14.94 -0.84
N LYS A 127 21.96 15.20 -1.92
CA LYS A 127 21.39 15.53 -3.23
C LYS A 127 20.92 14.26 -3.95
N PRO A 128 19.74 14.25 -4.60
CA PRO A 128 19.30 13.12 -5.40
C PRO A 128 20.21 12.92 -6.62
N ASP A 129 20.37 11.66 -7.02
CA ASP A 129 21.08 11.25 -8.22
C ASP A 129 20.30 11.67 -9.47
N GLU A 130 18.97 11.52 -9.43
CA GLU A 130 18.06 11.95 -10.48
C GLU A 130 16.89 12.72 -9.88
N GLU A 131 16.68 13.94 -10.37
CA GLU A 131 15.44 14.67 -10.18
C GLU A 131 14.54 14.32 -11.37
N THR A 132 13.63 13.37 -11.21
CA THR A 132 12.74 12.98 -12.31
C THR A 132 11.49 13.87 -12.31
N SER A 133 11.15 14.31 -13.52
CA SER A 133 10.03 15.19 -13.81
C SER A 133 8.69 14.60 -13.37
N THR A 134 7.70 15.48 -13.28
CA THR A 134 6.35 15.19 -12.77
C THR A 134 5.70 13.95 -13.37
N ILE A 135 5.65 12.84 -12.63
CA ILE A 135 4.74 11.73 -12.93
C ILE A 135 3.42 12.05 -12.26
N ASP A 136 2.34 12.22 -13.02
CA ASP A 136 0.99 12.48 -12.48
C ASP A 136 0.91 13.66 -11.49
N LYS A 137 1.69 14.74 -11.71
CA LYS A 137 1.83 15.93 -10.83
C LYS A 137 2.65 15.71 -9.56
N HIS A 138 3.37 14.61 -9.45
CA HIS A 138 4.30 14.35 -8.37
C HIS A 138 5.75 14.58 -8.82
N ARG A 139 6.50 15.37 -8.07
CA ARG A 139 7.96 15.41 -8.17
C ARG A 139 8.53 14.13 -7.56
N VAL A 140 9.50 13.51 -8.23
CA VAL A 140 10.17 12.32 -7.70
C VAL A 140 11.68 12.57 -7.64
N ASP A 141 12.23 12.47 -6.44
CA ASP A 141 13.67 12.51 -6.22
C ASP A 141 14.18 11.08 -6.00
N VAL A 142 15.20 10.68 -6.76
CA VAL A 142 15.80 9.34 -6.68
C VAL A 142 17.15 9.42 -5.97
N PHE A 143 17.32 8.57 -4.96
CA PHE A 143 18.53 8.40 -4.17
C PHE A 143 19.05 6.98 -4.39
N ALA A 144 19.72 6.75 -5.53
CA ALA A 144 20.20 5.46 -5.96
C ALA A 144 21.16 4.82 -4.96
N LYS A 145 22.01 5.63 -4.30
CA LYS A 145 22.88 5.17 -3.20
C LYS A 145 22.11 4.54 -2.04
N HIS A 146 20.87 4.98 -1.81
CA HIS A 146 20.00 4.51 -0.74
C HIS A 146 18.94 3.53 -1.23
N HIS A 147 18.96 3.14 -2.51
CA HIS A 147 17.92 2.29 -3.13
C HIS A 147 16.50 2.81 -2.89
N LEU A 148 16.35 4.13 -3.03
CA LEU A 148 15.14 4.84 -2.62
C LEU A 148 14.72 5.88 -3.64
N ALA A 149 13.41 6.05 -3.80
CA ALA A 149 12.83 7.23 -4.40
C ALA A 149 11.73 7.83 -3.51
N VAL A 150 11.61 9.14 -3.58
CA VAL A 150 10.74 9.91 -2.72
C VAL A 150 9.85 10.79 -3.57
N SER A 151 8.53 10.72 -3.37
CA SER A 151 7.55 11.39 -4.20
C SER A 151 6.77 12.47 -3.43
N TYR A 152 6.67 13.66 -4.02
CA TYR A 152 6.06 14.86 -3.45
C TYR A 152 4.95 15.37 -4.39
N THR A 153 3.79 15.79 -3.89
CA THR A 153 2.80 16.46 -4.76
C THR A 153 3.16 17.92 -5.02
N SER A 154 2.86 18.42 -6.22
CA SER A 154 3.13 19.82 -6.60
C SER A 154 2.35 20.88 -5.81
N ARG A 155 1.31 20.50 -5.05
CA ARG A 155 0.57 21.41 -4.16
C ARG A 155 1.23 21.57 -2.79
N GLU A 156 2.04 20.60 -2.38
CA GLU A 156 2.55 20.48 -1.01
C GLU A 156 4.03 20.79 -0.87
N GLU A 157 4.73 21.01 -1.98
CA GLU A 157 6.15 21.41 -2.05
C GLU A 157 6.50 22.60 -1.14
N LYS A 158 5.51 23.42 -0.75
CA LYS A 158 5.71 24.60 0.08
C LYS A 158 5.26 24.48 1.54
N GLN A 159 4.43 23.51 1.94
CA GLN A 159 3.83 23.55 3.30
C GLN A 159 3.49 22.22 3.99
N ASN A 160 3.40 21.05 3.34
CA ASN A 160 3.00 19.81 4.03
C ASN A 160 3.77 18.56 3.52
N GLY A 161 3.89 17.55 4.40
CA GLY A 161 4.82 16.42 4.32
C GLY A 161 4.66 15.44 3.14
N LEU A 162 5.52 14.43 3.15
CA LEU A 162 5.61 13.34 2.17
C LEU A 162 4.30 12.57 1.99
N GLN A 163 3.88 12.38 0.74
CA GLN A 163 2.70 11.58 0.44
C GLN A 163 3.01 10.12 0.06
N VAL A 164 4.11 9.89 -0.65
CA VAL A 164 4.42 8.57 -1.18
C VAL A 164 5.91 8.30 -1.07
N PHE A 165 6.22 7.14 -0.52
CA PHE A 165 7.57 6.65 -0.34
C PHE A 165 7.77 5.41 -1.21
N VAL A 166 8.77 5.40 -2.09
CA VAL A 166 8.97 4.32 -3.04
C VAL A 166 10.33 3.67 -2.82
N LEU A 167 10.32 2.42 -2.38
CA LEU A 167 11.50 1.58 -2.29
C LEU A 167 11.75 0.90 -3.64
N PHE A 168 12.84 1.27 -4.30
CA PHE A 168 13.30 0.65 -5.54
C PHE A 168 14.56 -0.18 -5.29
N LEU A 169 14.50 -1.46 -5.64
CA LEU A 169 15.69 -2.27 -5.90
C LEU A 169 15.65 -2.74 -7.34
N ARG A 170 15.91 -1.82 -8.28
CA ARG A 170 16.53 -2.19 -9.55
C ARG A 170 17.16 -0.97 -10.21
N LYS A 171 18.44 -1.08 -10.56
CA LYS A 171 19.24 -0.07 -11.28
C LYS A 171 18.61 0.34 -12.63
N ASP A 172 17.64 -0.42 -13.10
CA ASP A 172 16.95 -0.31 -14.38
C ASP A 172 15.45 -0.04 -14.24
N TYR A 173 14.95 0.39 -13.07
CA TYR A 173 13.61 0.98 -13.01
C TYR A 173 13.59 2.28 -13.81
N GLN A 174 13.25 2.15 -15.09
CA GLN A 174 13.02 3.27 -15.97
C GLN A 174 11.54 3.57 -15.89
N GLY A 175 11.15 4.27 -14.82
CA GLY A 175 9.76 4.70 -14.62
C GLY A 175 9.23 5.29 -15.91
N ASN A 176 8.18 4.68 -16.47
CA ASN A 176 7.53 5.02 -17.75
C ASN A 176 8.34 6.02 -18.60
N ARG A 177 9.50 5.59 -19.12
CA ARG A 177 10.03 6.25 -20.32
C ARG A 177 9.00 5.95 -21.39
N ARG A 178 8.19 6.97 -21.72
CA ARG A 178 7.48 6.98 -22.99
C ARG A 178 8.57 6.87 -24.05
N GLU A 179 8.71 5.69 -24.65
CA GLU A 179 9.25 5.59 -26.01
C GLU A 179 8.36 6.39 -26.96
#